data_AF-A0A0J6ZFK6-F1
#
_entry.id   AF-A0A0J6ZFK6-F1
#
_cell.length_a   1.000
_cell.length_b   1.000
_cell.length_c   1.000
_cell.angle_alpha   90.00
_cell.angle_beta   90.00
_cell.angle_gamma   90.00
#
_symmetry.space_group_name_H-M   'P 1'
#
loop_
_entity.id
_entity.type
_entity.pdbx_description
1 polymer ?
#
loop_
_entity_poly.entity_id
_entity_poly.type
_entity_poly.pdbx_seq_one_letter_code
_entity_poly.pdbx_strand_id
1 'polypeptide(L)' 'MAGVWKTVHLFVPSDRSASEVSKYLCDHINAVAYEAGEFVRQVRIGDGVDQGTGWHKWSVSYLPGLAGEGVCE' A
#
# COMPACT_ATOMS: atom_id res chain seq x y z
N MET A 1 -7.92 -15.60 -14.96
CA MET A 1 -7.96 -14.12 -15.06
C MET A 1 -6.75 -13.59 -14.29
N ALA A 2 -5.76 -13.02 -14.97
CA ALA A 2 -4.69 -12.33 -14.26
C ALA A 2 -5.30 -11.04 -13.68
N GLY A 3 -5.33 -10.92 -12.35
CA GLY A 3 -5.85 -9.72 -11.70
C GLY A 3 -5.08 -8.49 -12.16
N VAL A 4 -5.76 -7.35 -12.30
CA VAL A 4 -5.14 -6.08 -12.63
C VAL A 4 -4.57 -5.49 -11.35
N TRP A 5 -3.27 -5.17 -11.35
CA TRP A 5 -2.63 -4.46 -10.25
C TRP A 5 -3.23 -3.07 -10.11
N LYS A 6 -3.64 -2.71 -8.90
CA LYS A 6 -4.13 -1.38 -8.55
C LYS A 6 -3.04 -0.63 -7.80
N THR A 7 -2.78 0.61 -8.19
CA THR A 7 -1.73 1.45 -7.58
C THR A 7 -2.37 2.58 -6.78
N VAL A 8 -1.87 2.80 -5.56
CA VAL A 8 -2.23 3.89 -4.67
C VAL A 8 -0.97 4.68 -4.35
N HIS A 9 -1.08 6.01 -4.38
CA HIS A 9 0.00 6.90 -3.98
C HIS A 9 -0.29 7.49 -2.61
N LEU A 10 0.65 7.36 -1.69
CA LEU A 10 0.51 7.82 -0.31
C LEU A 10 1.65 8.79 0.03
N PHE A 11 1.32 9.82 0.80
CA PHE A 11 2.29 10.78 1.29
C PHE A 11 2.54 10.47 2.77
N VAL A 12 3.78 10.17 3.11
CA VAL A 12 4.19 9.80 4.46
C VAL A 12 5.22 10.82 4.96
N PRO A 13 5.11 11.29 6.22
CA PRO A 13 6.11 12.16 6.82
C PRO A 13 7.51 11.51 6.83
N SER A 14 8.55 12.31 6.64
CA SER A 14 9.95 11.85 6.49
C SER A 14 10.62 11.46 7.80
N ASP A 15 10.01 11.81 8.93
CA ASP A 15 10.46 11.45 10.28
C ASP A 15 10.12 9.99 10.64
N ARG A 16 9.38 9.28 9.79
CA ARG A 16 8.97 7.89 10.03
C ARG A 16 10.07 6.91 9.67
N SER A 17 10.26 5.91 10.52
CA SER A 17 11.14 4.78 10.22
C SER A 17 10.57 3.90 9.08
N ALA A 18 11.44 3.18 8.38
CA ALA A 18 11.03 2.31 7.27
C ALA A 18 9.98 1.25 7.68
N SER A 19 10.04 0.75 8.92
CA SER A 19 9.06 -0.19 9.47
C SER A 19 7.70 0.47 9.73
N GLU A 20 7.67 1.69 10.27
CA GLU A 20 6.43 2.46 10.43
C GLU A 20 5.80 2.79 9.08
N VAL A 21 6.61 3.20 8.11
CA VAL A 21 6.17 3.47 6.73
C VAL A 21 5.55 2.20 6.14
N SER A 22 6.27 1.07 6.19
CA SER A 22 5.77 -0.20 5.61
C SER A 22 4.44 -0.63 6.23
N LYS A 23 4.32 -0.54 7.56
CA LYS A 23 3.07 -0.85 8.27
C LYS A 23 1.94 0.09 7.86
N TYR A 24 2.19 1.39 7.84
CA TYR A 24 1.20 2.39 7.43
C TYR A 24 0.70 2.14 6.00
N LEU A 25 1.61 1.85 5.06
CA LEU A 25 1.28 1.55 3.68
C LEU A 25 0.45 0.25 3.57
N CYS A 26 0.81 -0.80 4.31
CA CYS A 26 0.03 -2.04 4.36
C CYS A 26 -1.38 -1.83 4.93
N ASP A 27 -1.50 -1.18 6.09
CA ASP A 27 -2.79 -0.89 6.73
C ASP A 27 -3.71 -0.10 5.80
N HIS A 28 -3.16 0.89 5.08
CA HIS A 28 -3.93 1.69 4.14
C HIS A 28 -4.40 0.88 2.93
N ILE A 29 -3.56 0.02 2.37
CA ILE A 29 -3.96 -0.86 1.26
C ILE A 29 -5.03 -1.86 1.68
N ASN A 30 -4.92 -2.43 2.88
CA ASN A 30 -5.94 -3.32 3.42
C ASN A 30 -7.29 -2.60 3.55
N ALA A 31 -7.28 -1.36 4.05
CA ALA A 31 -8.49 -0.55 4.15
C ALA A 31 -9.09 -0.25 2.77
N VAL A 32 -8.29 0.20 1.80
CA VAL A 32 -8.75 0.50 0.43
C VAL A 32 -9.35 -0.73 -0.25
N ALA A 33 -8.72 -1.89 -0.12
CA ALA A 33 -9.24 -3.13 -0.66
C ALA A 33 -10.57 -3.51 0.02
N TYR A 34 -10.63 -3.44 1.35
CA TYR A 34 -11.84 -3.77 2.11
C TYR A 34 -13.02 -2.85 1.75
N GLU A 35 -12.79 -1.55 1.64
CA GLU A 35 -13.81 -0.57 1.21
C GLU A 35 -14.33 -0.84 -0.21
N ALA A 36 -13.48 -1.42 -1.07
CA ALA A 36 -13.87 -1.87 -2.41
C ALA A 36 -14.56 -3.25 -2.44
N GLY A 37 -14.71 -3.92 -1.30
CA GLY A 37 -15.22 -5.30 -1.20
C GLY A 37 -14.22 -6.35 -1.73
N GLU A 38 -12.94 -6.00 -1.78
CA GLU A 38 -11.84 -6.82 -2.27
C GLU A 38 -10.92 -7.26 -1.13
N PHE A 39 -10.08 -8.27 -1.40
CA PHE A 39 -9.06 -8.73 -0.48
C PHE A 39 -7.67 -8.54 -1.08
N VAL A 40 -6.64 -8.45 -0.24
CA VAL A 40 -5.28 -8.16 -0.69
C VAL A 40 -4.52 -9.47 -0.87
N ARG A 41 -4.36 -9.89 -2.13
CA ARG A 41 -3.61 -11.12 -2.42
C ARG A 41 -2.10 -10.92 -2.40
N GLN A 42 -1.65 -9.81 -2.98
CA GLN A 42 -0.23 -9.45 -3.05
C GLN A 42 -0.08 -7.94 -2.97
N VAL A 43 1.02 -7.49 -2.35
CA VAL A 43 1.42 -6.08 -2.29
C VAL A 43 2.83 -5.91 -2.84
N ARG A 44 3.04 -4.76 -3.49
CA ARG A 44 4.34 -4.26 -3.93
C ARG A 44 4.46 -2.82 -3.48
N ILE A 45 5.41 -2.55 -2.59
CA ILE A 45 5.78 -1.19 -2.21
C ILE A 45 6.93 -0.78 -3.12
N GLY A 46 6.73 0.27 -3.91
CA GLY A 46 7.78 0.91 -4.70
C GLY A 46 8.59 1.91 -3.87
N ASP A 47 9.58 2.53 -4.48
CA ASP A 47 10.45 3.49 -3.79
C ASP A 47 9.70 4.74 -3.32
N GLY A 48 10.10 5.24 -2.16
CA GLY A 48 9.68 6.53 -1.63
C GLY A 48 10.44 7.66 -2.30
N VAL A 49 9.72 8.57 -2.96
CA VAL A 49 10.29 9.75 -3.60
C VAL A 49 10.15 10.94 -2.65
N ASP A 50 11.27 11.47 -2.15
CA ASP A 50 11.29 12.69 -1.34
C ASP A 50 10.66 13.86 -2.09
N GLN A 51 9.82 14.64 -1.40
CA GLN A 51 9.11 15.80 -1.95
C GLN A 51 9.70 17.14 -1.49
N GLY A 52 10.84 17.15 -0.76
CA GLY A 52 11.53 18.36 -0.31
C GLY A 52 10.85 19.15 0.81
N THR A 53 9.69 18.71 1.30
CA THR A 53 8.88 19.40 2.33
C THR A 53 8.73 18.60 3.63
N GLY A 54 9.62 17.64 3.86
CA GLY A 54 9.48 16.69 4.97
C GLY A 54 8.45 15.60 4.70
N TRP A 55 8.07 15.37 3.43
CA TRP A 55 7.20 14.28 3.00
C TRP A 55 7.87 13.40 1.95
N HIS A 56 7.63 12.10 2.03
CA HIS A 56 7.96 11.13 1.00
C HIS A 56 6.67 10.66 0.32
N LYS A 57 6.66 10.64 -1.01
CA LYS A 57 5.60 10.03 -1.81
C LYS A 57 5.95 8.58 -2.07
N TRP A 58 5.13 7.67 -1.56
CA TRP A 58 5.25 6.23 -1.78
C TRP A 58 4.23 5.77 -2.80
N SER A 59 4.64 4.80 -3.63
CA SER A 59 3.74 4.14 -4.58
C SER A 59 3.53 2.71 -4.14
N VAL A 60 2.30 2.32 -3.84
CA VAL A 60 1.98 0.97 -3.38
C VAL A 60 1.00 0.35 -4.35
N SER A 61 1.33 -0.82 -4.87
CA SER A 61 0.46 -1.59 -5.74
C SER A 61 -0.06 -2.82 -5.03
N TYR A 62 -1.34 -3.12 -5.19
CA TYR A 62 -1.92 -4.36 -4.69
C TYR A 62 -2.63 -5.13 -5.79
N LEU A 63 -2.64 -6.45 -5.67
CA LEU A 63 -3.39 -7.35 -6.50
C LEU A 63 -4.65 -7.78 -5.73
N PRO A 64 -5.86 -7.45 -6.22
CA PRO A 64 -7.10 -7.93 -5.62
C PRO A 64 -7.18 -9.46 -5.66
N GLY A 65 -7.63 -10.04 -4.55
CA GLY A 65 -7.88 -11.48 -4.34
C GLY A 65 -9.32 -11.78 -3.95
N LEU A 66 -9.60 -13.06 -3.80
CA LEU A 66 -10.88 -13.58 -3.33
C LEU A 66 -10.98 -13.48 -1.79
N ALA A 67 -12.21 -13.55 -1.28
CA ALA A 67 -12.47 -13.57 0.15
C ALA A 67 -11.69 -14.67 0.87
N GLY A 68 -10.91 -14.26 1.88
CA GLY A 68 -10.01 -15.13 2.65
C GLY A 68 -8.55 -15.12 2.20
N GLU A 69 -8.21 -14.46 1.08
CA GLU A 69 -6.82 -14.25 0.66
C GLU A 69 -6.24 -13.00 1.34
N GLY A 70 -5.54 -13.19 2.46
CA GLY A 70 -4.42 -12.36 2.94
C GLY A 70 -4.71 -10.93 3.42
N VAL A 71 -4.00 -10.55 4.50
CA VAL A 71 -3.80 -9.16 4.95
C VAL A 71 -2.37 -8.80 4.53
N CYS A 72 -2.11 -7.55 4.12
CA CYS A 72 -0.72 -7.08 3.98
C CYS A 72 -0.05 -7.13 5.36
N GLU A 73 0.93 -8.03 5.53
CA GLU A 73 1.73 -8.25 6.75
C GLU A 73 3.16 -7.71 6.61
#